data_AF-F3UQ27-F1
#
_entry.id   AF-F3UQ27-F1
#
_cell.length_a   1.000
_cell.length_b   1.000
_cell.length_c   1.000
_cell.angle_alpha   90.00
_cell.angle_beta   90.00
_cell.angle_gamma   90.00
#
_symmetry.space_group_name_H-M   'P 1'
#
loop_
_entity.id
_entity.type
_entity.pdbx_description
1 polymer ?
#
loop_
_entity_poly.entity_id
_entity_poly.type
_entity_poly.pdbx_seq_one_letter_code
_entity_poly.pdbx_strand_id
1 'polypeptide(L)'
;MSKLISVWLKIWIPILFAMGIGILLYLITNWTTLDAGSRFVAIIYVMLPLHCLEEWRFPGGFHYNYNMLRRSRKPDRYPMNQFSDMLTIMLAELIGIVCLFYGVNQIIVIWNLIFCFFEMIGHLIFGFSMYRRFRTVGKRTIYNPGFATAVVFTLHALYYVLNQYPTNLPGLSIIILAIISGTVLVSSVVLIPEQLFKSKETPYPFDSNRYYEKYIARKNN
;
A
#
# COMPACT_ATOMS: atom_id res chain seq x y z
N MET A 1 19.96 -11.49 -15.34
CA MET A 1 18.69 -11.17 -14.64
C MET A 1 18.87 -10.17 -13.50
N SER A 2 19.88 -10.32 -12.62
CA SER A 2 20.11 -9.41 -11.48
C SER A 2 20.35 -7.95 -11.87
N LYS A 3 21.20 -7.67 -12.88
CA LYS A 3 21.53 -6.30 -13.28
C LYS A 3 20.32 -5.49 -13.77
N LEU A 4 19.41 -6.11 -14.53
CA LEU A 4 18.19 -5.46 -15.02
C LEU A 4 17.24 -5.14 -13.86
N ILE A 5 17.04 -6.08 -12.94
CA ILE A 5 16.19 -5.86 -11.76
C ILE A 5 16.79 -4.77 -10.88
N SER A 6 18.11 -4.74 -10.67
CA SER A 6 18.77 -3.68 -9.90
C SER A 6 18.63 -2.29 -10.54
N VAL A 7 18.62 -2.19 -11.87
CA VAL A 7 18.34 -0.92 -12.57
C VAL A 7 16.87 -0.55 -12.39
N TRP A 8 15.96 -1.50 -12.56
CA TRP A 8 14.54 -1.30 -12.38
C TRP A 8 14.18 -0.79 -10.98
N LEU A 9 14.77 -1.38 -9.93
CA LEU A 9 14.61 -0.96 -8.54
C LEU A 9 15.02 0.50 -8.26
N LYS A 10 15.82 1.11 -9.15
CA LYS A 10 16.19 2.53 -9.05
C LYS A 10 15.17 3.47 -9.69
N ILE A 11 14.43 3.02 -10.70
CA ILE A 11 13.59 3.88 -11.55
C ILE A 11 12.09 3.63 -11.42
N TRP A 12 11.67 2.54 -10.78
CA TRP A 12 10.25 2.17 -10.71
C TRP A 12 9.39 3.18 -9.94
N ILE A 13 9.91 3.86 -8.90
CA ILE A 13 9.16 4.89 -8.16
C ILE A 13 8.83 6.08 -9.07
N PRO A 14 9.78 6.69 -9.81
CA PRO A 14 9.45 7.68 -10.84
C PRO A 14 8.39 7.19 -11.84
N ILE A 15 8.45 5.93 -12.26
CA ILE A 15 7.46 5.34 -13.17
C ILE A 15 6.08 5.23 -12.50
N LEU A 16 6.02 4.78 -11.25
CA LEU A 16 4.80 4.73 -10.45
C LEU A 16 4.17 6.13 -10.30
N PHE A 17 4.98 7.16 -10.06
CA PHE A 17 4.50 8.54 -10.03
C PHE A 17 3.96 9.00 -11.39
N ALA A 18 4.62 8.64 -12.50
CA ALA A 18 4.12 8.95 -13.83
C ALA A 18 2.75 8.28 -14.10
N MET A 19 2.55 7.05 -13.62
CA MET A 19 1.27 6.35 -13.68
C MET A 19 0.18 7.10 -12.90
N GLY A 20 0.43 7.44 -11.63
CA GLY A 20 -0.53 8.20 -10.83
C GLY A 20 -0.85 9.59 -11.38
N ILE A 21 0.15 10.28 -11.97
CA ILE A 21 -0.07 11.54 -12.68
C ILE A 21 -0.96 11.33 -13.91
N GLY A 22 -0.76 10.24 -14.66
CA GLY A 22 -1.63 9.86 -15.77
C GLY A 22 -3.08 9.66 -15.34
N ILE A 23 -3.30 8.95 -14.22
CA ILE A 23 -4.64 8.75 -13.63
C ILE A 23 -5.23 10.08 -13.16
N LEU A 24 -4.43 10.97 -12.57
CA LEU A 24 -4.88 12.30 -12.14
C LEU A 24 -5.33 13.14 -13.33
N LEU A 25 -4.58 13.15 -14.42
CA LEU A 25 -4.96 13.86 -15.65
C LEU A 25 -6.25 13.27 -16.24
N TYR A 26 -6.38 11.94 -16.26
CA TYR A 26 -7.62 11.27 -16.67
C TYR A 26 -8.81 11.69 -15.80
N LEU A 27 -8.64 11.69 -14.47
CA LEU A 27 -9.66 12.09 -13.51
C LEU A 27 -10.11 13.55 -13.70
N ILE A 28 -9.17 14.48 -13.88
CA ILE A 28 -9.48 15.90 -14.07
C ILE A 28 -10.23 16.11 -15.39
N THR A 29 -9.74 15.51 -16.48
CA THR A 29 -10.32 15.68 -17.82
C THR A 29 -11.70 15.04 -17.97
N ASN A 30 -11.97 13.98 -17.21
CA ASN A 30 -13.23 13.23 -17.25
C ASN A 30 -14.07 13.43 -15.97
N TRP A 31 -13.80 14.48 -15.18
CA TRP A 31 -14.43 14.65 -13.88
C TRP A 31 -15.97 14.60 -13.98
N THR A 32 -16.57 15.32 -14.91
CA THR A 32 -18.03 15.40 -15.07
C THR A 32 -18.67 14.15 -15.68
N THR A 33 -17.90 13.31 -16.38
CA THR A 33 -18.38 12.12 -17.07
C THR A 33 -18.24 10.84 -16.25
N LEU A 34 -17.23 10.76 -15.38
CA LEU A 34 -17.02 9.63 -14.49
C LEU A 34 -18.13 9.55 -13.43
N ASP A 35 -18.63 8.34 -13.18
CA ASP A 35 -19.51 8.09 -12.04
C ASP A 35 -18.74 8.22 -10.70
N ALA A 36 -19.49 8.30 -9.60
CA ALA A 36 -18.91 8.46 -8.26
C ALA A 36 -17.92 7.34 -7.89
N GLY A 37 -18.21 6.09 -8.26
CA GLY A 37 -17.36 4.94 -7.99
C GLY A 37 -16.05 5.00 -8.78
N SER A 38 -16.12 5.36 -10.06
CA SER A 38 -14.93 5.58 -10.90
C SER A 38 -14.04 6.70 -10.36
N ARG A 39 -14.62 7.83 -9.93
CA ARG A 39 -13.86 8.92 -9.26
C ARG A 39 -13.22 8.45 -7.96
N PHE A 40 -13.95 7.69 -7.15
CA PHE A 40 -13.46 7.15 -5.88
C PHE A 40 -12.23 6.26 -6.09
N VAL A 41 -12.31 5.31 -7.02
CA VAL A 41 -11.22 4.40 -7.36
C VAL A 41 -10.03 5.16 -7.97
N ALA A 42 -10.28 6.10 -8.88
CA ALA A 42 -9.21 6.90 -9.48
C ALA A 42 -8.39 7.65 -8.42
N ILE A 43 -9.04 8.27 -7.44
CA ILE A 43 -8.36 9.00 -6.36
C ILE A 43 -7.46 8.07 -5.52
N ILE A 44 -7.89 6.82 -5.26
CA ILE A 44 -7.05 5.83 -4.55
C ILE A 44 -5.75 5.60 -5.31
N TYR A 45 -5.82 5.39 -6.62
CA TYR A 45 -4.64 5.12 -7.43
C TYR A 45 -3.78 6.36 -7.69
N VAL A 46 -4.35 7.56 -7.72
CA VAL A 46 -3.56 8.81 -7.66
C VAL A 46 -2.74 8.89 -6.36
N MET A 47 -3.29 8.39 -5.26
CA MET A 47 -2.66 8.45 -3.94
C MET A 47 -1.71 7.28 -3.66
N LEU A 48 -1.81 6.14 -4.36
CA LEU A 48 -0.94 4.98 -4.16
C LEU A 48 0.57 5.31 -4.34
N PRO A 49 1.00 6.12 -5.33
CA PRO A 49 2.38 6.59 -5.40
C PRO A 49 2.83 7.39 -4.17
N LEU A 50 1.94 8.20 -3.58
CA LEU A 50 2.24 8.96 -2.36
C LEU A 50 2.37 8.04 -1.14
N HIS A 51 1.52 7.02 -1.06
CA HIS A 51 1.60 5.98 -0.04
C HIS A 51 2.93 5.21 -0.13
N CYS A 52 3.27 4.75 -1.34
CA CYS A 52 4.57 4.13 -1.61
C CYS A 52 5.74 5.05 -1.24
N LEU A 53 5.66 6.35 -1.57
CA LEU A 53 6.68 7.32 -1.19
C LEU A 53 6.87 7.39 0.32
N GLU A 54 5.77 7.42 1.08
CA GLU A 54 5.81 7.46 2.54
C GLU A 54 6.52 6.23 3.12
N GLU A 55 6.19 5.05 2.58
CA GLU A 55 6.71 3.75 3.02
C GLU A 55 8.18 3.50 2.66
N TRP A 56 8.60 3.96 1.48
CA TRP A 56 9.91 3.67 0.90
C TRP A 56 10.94 4.77 1.09
N ARG A 57 10.55 6.03 0.90
CA ARG A 57 11.49 7.14 0.72
C ARG A 57 11.43 8.14 1.86
N PHE A 58 10.25 8.66 2.18
CA PHE A 58 10.12 9.75 3.14
C PHE A 58 8.84 9.65 3.98
N PRO A 59 8.93 9.27 5.27
CA PRO A 59 10.17 9.03 6.00
C PRO A 59 10.83 7.68 5.72
N GLY A 60 10.10 6.75 5.08
CA GLY A 60 10.59 5.43 4.69
C GLY A 60 10.80 4.48 5.88
N GLY A 61 10.86 3.18 5.57
CA GLY A 61 11.16 2.13 6.55
C GLY A 61 10.02 1.17 6.82
N PHE A 62 8.97 1.16 5.98
CA PHE A 62 7.84 0.24 6.11
C PHE A 62 8.30 -1.23 6.19
N HIS A 63 9.29 -1.60 5.38
CA HIS A 63 9.88 -2.93 5.38
C HIS A 63 10.41 -3.37 6.73
N TYR A 64 10.97 -2.45 7.51
CA TYR A 64 11.52 -2.79 8.81
C TYR A 64 10.39 -3.17 9.77
N ASN A 65 9.31 -2.37 9.88
CA ASN A 65 8.19 -2.74 10.73
C ASN A 65 7.51 -4.02 10.25
N TYR A 66 7.32 -4.18 8.94
CA TYR A 66 6.71 -5.35 8.35
C TYR A 66 7.48 -6.63 8.70
N ASN A 67 8.79 -6.64 8.41
CA ASN A 67 9.65 -7.78 8.65
C ASN A 67 9.85 -8.08 10.14
N MET A 68 9.92 -7.04 10.98
CA MET A 68 10.03 -7.22 12.44
C MET A 68 8.74 -7.76 13.07
N LEU A 69 7.56 -7.42 12.54
CA LEU A 69 6.30 -8.01 13.00
C LEU A 69 6.25 -9.52 12.69
N ARG A 70 6.84 -9.92 11.55
CA ARG A 70 7.07 -11.32 11.17
C ARG A 70 8.23 -12.00 11.90
N ARG A 71 8.79 -11.36 12.94
CA ARG A 71 9.89 -11.87 13.78
C ARG A 71 11.16 -12.20 12.97
N SER A 72 11.43 -11.45 11.91
CA SER A 72 12.62 -11.67 11.08
C SER A 72 13.90 -11.36 11.85
N ARG A 73 14.94 -12.18 11.60
CA ARG A 73 16.32 -11.92 12.04
C ARG A 73 17.11 -11.08 11.03
N LYS A 74 16.60 -10.92 9.80
CA LYS A 74 17.18 -10.11 8.71
C LYS A 74 16.11 -9.12 8.20
N PRO A 75 15.75 -8.09 9.00
CA PRO A 75 14.61 -7.23 8.70
C PRO A 75 14.81 -6.29 7.52
N ASP A 76 16.04 -6.16 7.04
CA ASP A 76 16.41 -5.47 5.81
C ASP A 76 16.01 -6.25 4.55
N ARG A 77 15.63 -7.54 4.64
CA ARG A 77 15.41 -8.36 3.43
C ARG A 77 14.45 -9.55 3.52
N TYR A 78 13.92 -9.88 4.71
CA TYR A 78 13.06 -11.05 4.88
C TYR A 78 11.90 -10.81 5.85
N PRO A 79 10.68 -11.29 5.57
CA PRO A 79 10.27 -11.94 4.31
C PRO A 79 10.19 -10.96 3.13
N MET A 80 9.90 -9.69 3.39
CA MET A 80 9.78 -8.68 2.36
C MET A 80 11.15 -8.13 1.97
N ASN A 81 11.39 -8.03 0.66
CA ASN A 81 12.57 -7.40 0.07
C ASN A 81 12.15 -6.39 -1.00
N GLN A 82 13.10 -5.63 -1.53
CA GLN A 82 12.78 -4.55 -2.48
C GLN A 82 12.03 -5.07 -3.71
N PHE A 83 12.38 -6.26 -4.20
CA PHE A 83 11.79 -6.81 -5.43
C PHE A 83 10.35 -7.26 -5.22
N SER A 84 10.06 -8.03 -4.16
CA SER A 84 8.70 -8.45 -3.85
C SER A 84 7.76 -7.27 -3.61
N ASP A 85 8.24 -6.26 -2.89
CA ASP A 85 7.44 -5.11 -2.49
C ASP A 85 7.18 -4.16 -3.67
N MET A 86 8.19 -3.92 -4.51
CA MET A 86 8.02 -3.21 -5.78
C MET A 86 6.99 -3.90 -6.68
N LEU A 87 7.04 -5.23 -6.81
CA LEU A 87 6.07 -5.97 -7.62
C LEU A 87 4.65 -5.76 -7.11
N THR A 88 4.43 -5.87 -5.80
CA THR A 88 3.14 -5.64 -5.17
C THR A 88 2.56 -4.28 -5.55
N ILE A 89 3.35 -3.21 -5.38
CA ILE A 89 2.89 -1.84 -5.60
C ILE A 89 2.65 -1.58 -7.09
N MET A 90 3.56 -2.01 -7.97
CA MET A 90 3.41 -1.85 -9.41
C MET A 90 2.20 -2.62 -9.96
N LEU A 91 1.98 -3.85 -9.48
CA LEU A 91 0.82 -4.65 -9.89
C LEU A 91 -0.48 -4.03 -9.39
N ALA A 92 -0.51 -3.55 -8.15
CA ALA A 92 -1.68 -2.84 -7.61
C ALA A 92 -2.05 -1.63 -8.47
N GLU A 93 -1.08 -0.76 -8.80
CA GLU A 93 -1.30 0.40 -9.68
C GLU A 93 -1.79 -0.01 -11.08
N LEU A 94 -1.17 -1.03 -11.69
CA LEU A 94 -1.58 -1.55 -13.00
C LEU A 94 -3.02 -2.07 -12.99
N ILE A 95 -3.42 -2.78 -11.93
CA ILE A 95 -4.80 -3.24 -11.76
C ILE A 95 -5.76 -2.05 -11.68
N GLY A 96 -5.37 -1.00 -10.96
CA GLY A 96 -6.16 0.23 -10.88
C GLY A 96 -6.41 0.87 -12.23
N ILE A 97 -5.35 0.99 -13.03
CA ILE A 97 -5.43 1.46 -14.42
C ILE A 97 -6.37 0.57 -15.24
N VAL A 98 -6.21 -0.75 -15.18
CA VAL A 98 -7.07 -1.70 -15.89
C VAL A 98 -8.53 -1.53 -15.47
N CYS A 99 -8.83 -1.41 -14.17
CA CYS A 99 -10.19 -1.18 -13.69
C CYS A 99 -10.79 0.12 -14.23
N LEU A 100 -10.01 1.21 -14.29
CA LEU A 100 -10.49 2.49 -14.81
C LEU A 100 -10.75 2.44 -16.33
N PHE A 101 -9.91 1.74 -17.09
CA PHE A 101 -10.10 1.60 -18.54
C PHE A 101 -11.28 0.69 -18.91
N TYR A 102 -11.48 -0.43 -18.18
CA TYR A 102 -12.57 -1.36 -18.47
C TYR A 102 -13.90 -1.00 -17.80
N GLY A 103 -13.88 -0.12 -16.81
CA GLY A 103 -15.05 0.34 -16.09
C GLY A 103 -15.10 -0.16 -14.65
N VAL A 104 -15.44 0.76 -13.75
CA VAL A 104 -15.54 0.50 -12.32
C VAL A 104 -16.98 0.11 -11.97
N ASN A 105 -17.17 -1.12 -11.51
CA ASN A 105 -18.47 -1.59 -10.99
C ASN A 105 -18.50 -1.60 -9.46
N GLN A 106 -19.67 -1.87 -8.87
CA GLN A 106 -19.83 -1.88 -7.41
C GLN A 106 -18.93 -2.89 -6.69
N ILE A 107 -18.60 -4.04 -7.31
CA ILE A 107 -17.68 -5.02 -6.73
C ILE A 107 -16.29 -4.40 -6.59
N ILE A 108 -15.83 -3.68 -7.62
CA ILE A 108 -14.53 -2.99 -7.62
C ILE A 108 -14.45 -1.92 -6.53
N VAL A 109 -15.52 -1.13 -6.41
CA VAL A 109 -15.64 -0.10 -5.37
C VAL A 109 -15.56 -0.73 -3.98
N ILE A 110 -16.32 -1.80 -3.72
CA ILE A 110 -16.40 -2.39 -2.38
C ILE A 110 -15.08 -3.01 -1.96
N TRP A 111 -14.37 -3.72 -2.83
CA TRP A 111 -13.08 -4.27 -2.41
C TRP A 111 -12.03 -3.16 -2.19
N ASN A 112 -12.07 -2.06 -2.94
CA ASN A 112 -11.23 -0.89 -2.68
C ASN A 112 -11.57 -0.22 -1.34
N LEU A 113 -12.86 -0.09 -1.00
CA LEU A 113 -13.29 0.39 0.31
C LEU A 113 -12.73 -0.49 1.43
N ILE A 114 -12.93 -1.80 1.31
CA ILE A 114 -12.42 -2.79 2.27
C ILE A 114 -10.90 -2.67 2.41
N PHE A 115 -10.18 -2.55 1.30
CA PHE A 115 -8.73 -2.38 1.28
C PHE A 115 -8.30 -1.11 2.02
N CYS A 116 -8.92 0.05 1.77
CA CYS A 116 -8.61 1.30 2.46
C CYS A 116 -8.73 1.18 3.99
N PHE A 117 -9.77 0.49 4.49
CA PHE A 117 -9.93 0.25 5.93
C PHE A 117 -8.91 -0.76 6.47
N PHE A 118 -8.62 -1.83 5.73
CA PHE A 118 -7.60 -2.82 6.13
C PHE A 118 -6.20 -2.22 6.17
N GLU A 119 -5.85 -1.34 5.24
CA GLU A 119 -4.59 -0.61 5.24
C GLU A 119 -4.41 0.18 6.53
N MET A 120 -5.39 0.99 6.91
CA MET A 120 -5.36 1.71 8.19
C MET A 120 -5.21 0.77 9.39
N ILE A 121 -5.98 -0.31 9.44
CA ILE A 121 -5.89 -1.30 10.53
C ILE A 121 -4.48 -1.92 10.57
N GLY A 122 -3.91 -2.27 9.41
CA GLY A 122 -2.56 -2.78 9.26
C GLY A 122 -1.54 -1.80 9.82
N HIS A 123 -1.57 -0.54 9.39
CA HIS A 123 -0.66 0.48 9.90
C HIS A 123 -0.84 0.75 11.40
N LEU A 124 -2.06 0.68 11.94
CA LEU A 124 -2.27 0.73 13.40
C LEU A 124 -1.56 -0.43 14.11
N ILE A 125 -1.71 -1.66 13.63
CA ILE A 125 -1.05 -2.85 14.19
C ILE A 125 0.48 -2.70 14.14
N PHE A 126 1.04 -2.32 12.99
CA PHE A 126 2.47 -2.07 12.84
C PHE A 126 2.95 -0.95 13.76
N GLY A 127 2.17 0.13 13.84
CA GLY A 127 2.42 1.30 14.67
C GLY A 127 2.50 0.96 16.16
N PHE A 128 1.51 0.24 16.68
CA PHE A 128 1.51 -0.23 18.08
C PHE A 128 2.67 -1.19 18.37
N SER A 129 2.97 -2.09 17.43
CA SER A 129 4.11 -3.03 17.57
C SER A 129 5.43 -2.27 17.71
N MET A 130 5.68 -1.28 16.82
CA MET A 130 6.91 -0.49 16.86
C MET A 130 6.95 0.48 18.04
N TYR A 131 5.81 1.05 18.44
CA TYR A 131 5.71 1.84 19.66
C TYR A 131 6.13 1.02 20.87
N ARG A 132 5.57 -0.18 21.06
CA ARG A 132 5.98 -1.09 22.16
C ARG A 132 7.47 -1.42 22.10
N ARG A 133 8.03 -1.61 20.90
CA ARG A 133 9.44 -1.95 20.70
C ARG A 133 10.41 -0.83 21.08
N PHE A 134 10.05 0.42 20.82
CA PHE A 134 10.96 1.57 20.90
C PHE A 134 10.53 2.67 21.89
N ARG A 135 9.45 2.47 22.66
CA ARG A 135 8.98 3.46 23.65
C ARG A 135 10.02 3.82 24.69
N THR A 136 10.87 2.87 25.10
CA THR A 136 11.94 3.09 26.08
C THR A 136 13.13 3.88 25.54
N VAL A 137 13.25 4.00 24.21
CA VAL A 137 14.36 4.70 23.54
C VAL A 137 13.87 5.94 22.76
N GLY A 138 12.71 6.47 23.16
CA GLY A 138 12.21 7.77 22.73
C GLY A 138 11.17 7.77 21.60
N LYS A 139 10.62 6.61 21.19
CA LYS A 139 9.44 6.60 20.30
C LYS A 139 8.20 6.98 21.10
N ARG A 140 7.58 8.11 20.76
CA ARG A 140 6.43 8.69 21.50
C ARG A 140 5.06 8.49 20.84
N THR A 141 5.04 8.10 19.56
CA THR A 141 3.80 7.97 18.78
C THR A 141 3.68 6.58 18.16
N ILE A 142 2.47 6.20 17.76
CA ILE A 142 2.22 5.00 16.97
C ILE A 142 2.55 5.17 15.48
N TYR A 143 2.96 6.36 15.04
CA TYR A 143 3.29 6.60 13.63
C TYR A 143 4.30 5.57 13.07
N ASN A 144 4.01 5.04 11.90
CA ASN A 144 4.94 4.29 11.07
C ASN A 144 4.86 4.81 9.63
N PRO A 145 5.93 4.64 8.83
CA PRO A 145 5.87 4.94 7.39
C PRO A 145 4.63 4.30 6.75
N GLY A 146 3.90 5.08 5.96
CA GLY A 146 2.62 4.75 5.32
C GLY A 146 1.36 5.06 6.16
N PHE A 147 1.50 5.38 7.46
CA PHE A 147 0.34 5.64 8.33
C PHE A 147 -0.42 6.91 7.92
N ALA A 148 0.27 7.99 7.56
CA ALA A 148 -0.42 9.24 7.23
C ALA A 148 -1.27 9.10 5.97
N THR A 149 -0.72 8.48 4.94
CA THR A 149 -1.43 8.21 3.68
C THR A 149 -2.53 7.16 3.85
N ALA A 150 -2.35 6.13 4.69
CA ALA A 150 -3.41 5.20 5.06
C ALA A 150 -4.61 5.89 5.75
N VAL A 151 -4.35 6.92 6.57
CA VAL A 151 -5.41 7.77 7.14
C VAL A 151 -6.19 8.48 6.05
N VAL A 152 -5.50 9.09 5.08
CA VAL A 152 -6.17 9.80 3.99
C VAL A 152 -6.99 8.82 3.12
N PHE A 153 -6.48 7.62 2.84
CA PHE A 153 -7.27 6.58 2.14
C PHE A 153 -8.56 6.24 2.87
N THR A 154 -8.48 6.03 4.18
CA THR A 154 -9.66 5.71 4.99
C THR A 154 -10.65 6.87 5.06
N LEU A 155 -10.18 8.12 5.14
CA LEU A 155 -11.07 9.28 5.13
C LEU A 155 -11.78 9.44 3.79
N HIS A 156 -11.09 9.20 2.68
CA HIS A 156 -11.69 9.18 1.34
C HIS A 156 -12.73 8.05 1.20
N ALA A 157 -12.43 6.85 1.69
CA ALA A 157 -13.37 5.73 1.75
C ALA A 157 -14.60 6.04 2.61
N LEU A 158 -14.40 6.64 3.78
CA LEU A 158 -15.49 7.05 4.66
C LEU A 158 -16.37 8.11 4.00
N TYR A 159 -15.77 9.11 3.36
CA TYR A 159 -16.49 10.12 2.59
C TYR A 159 -17.37 9.47 1.52
N TYR A 160 -16.83 8.53 0.74
CA TYR A 160 -17.60 7.82 -0.28
C TYR A 160 -18.80 7.08 0.33
N VAL A 161 -18.59 6.29 1.40
CA VAL A 161 -19.65 5.53 2.08
C VAL A 161 -20.76 6.45 2.57
N LEU A 162 -20.40 7.55 3.25
CA LEU A 162 -21.37 8.50 3.82
C LEU A 162 -22.18 9.23 2.75
N ASN A 163 -21.66 9.41 1.54
CA ASN A 163 -22.36 10.10 0.46
C ASN A 163 -23.16 9.16 -0.45
N GLN A 164 -22.71 7.92 -0.66
CA GLN A 164 -23.31 7.02 -1.65
C GLN A 164 -24.24 5.97 -1.05
N TYR A 165 -23.92 5.44 0.12
CA TYR A 165 -24.66 4.31 0.69
C TYR A 165 -25.92 4.64 1.51
N PRO A 166 -26.26 5.90 1.85
CA PRO A 166 -27.60 6.21 2.34
C PRO A 166 -28.72 5.92 1.33
N THR A 167 -28.42 5.95 0.03
CA THR A 167 -29.41 5.83 -1.05
C THR A 167 -29.09 4.73 -2.07
N ASN A 168 -27.89 4.14 -2.04
CA ASN A 168 -27.45 3.12 -2.99
C ASN A 168 -26.72 1.97 -2.29
N LEU A 169 -27.42 1.27 -1.38
CA LEU A 169 -26.84 0.14 -0.67
C LEU A 169 -26.54 -1.02 -1.63
N PRO A 170 -25.31 -1.58 -1.62
CA PRO A 170 -25.01 -2.74 -2.42
C PRO A 170 -25.76 -3.97 -1.91
N GLY A 171 -26.26 -4.80 -2.83
CA GLY A 171 -26.89 -6.06 -2.49
C GLY A 171 -25.91 -7.04 -1.83
N LEU A 172 -26.42 -7.93 -0.98
CA LEU A 172 -25.60 -8.90 -0.25
C LEU A 172 -24.72 -9.77 -1.17
N SER A 173 -25.25 -10.18 -2.33
CA SER A 173 -24.50 -10.94 -3.33
C SER A 173 -23.28 -10.17 -3.86
N ILE A 174 -23.43 -8.86 -4.09
CA ILE A 174 -22.36 -7.98 -4.54
C ILE A 174 -21.28 -7.87 -3.45
N ILE A 175 -21.69 -7.73 -2.18
CA ILE A 175 -20.76 -7.69 -1.04
C ILE A 175 -19.98 -9.01 -0.95
N ILE A 176 -20.66 -10.16 -1.03
CA ILE A 176 -20.01 -11.48 -0.98
C ILE A 176 -19.00 -11.64 -2.13
N LEU A 177 -19.41 -11.29 -3.35
CA LEU A 177 -18.53 -11.35 -4.52
C LEU A 177 -17.33 -10.40 -4.38
N ALA A 178 -17.51 -9.22 -3.82
CA ALA A 178 -16.43 -8.26 -3.57
C ALA A 178 -15.43 -8.80 -2.54
N ILE A 179 -15.90 -9.44 -1.47
CA ILE A 179 -15.01 -10.06 -0.47
C ILE A 179 -14.20 -11.20 -1.10
N ILE A 180 -14.85 -12.09 -1.86
CA ILE A 180 -14.18 -13.22 -2.50
C ILE A 180 -13.16 -12.73 -3.54
N SER A 181 -13.60 -11.90 -4.49
CA SER A 181 -12.73 -11.38 -5.55
C SER A 181 -11.61 -10.49 -5.01
N GLY A 182 -11.88 -9.65 -4.01
CA GLY A 182 -10.88 -8.84 -3.32
C GLY A 182 -9.84 -9.71 -2.59
N THR A 183 -10.25 -10.80 -1.95
CA THR A 183 -9.32 -11.74 -1.30
C THR A 183 -8.41 -12.42 -2.32
N VAL A 184 -8.97 -12.86 -3.45
CA VAL A 184 -8.18 -13.44 -4.56
C VAL A 184 -7.19 -12.42 -5.10
N LEU A 185 -7.62 -11.17 -5.28
CA LEU A 185 -6.77 -10.09 -5.77
C LEU A 185 -5.61 -9.79 -4.82
N VAL A 186 -5.90 -9.53 -3.54
CA VAL A 186 -4.87 -9.27 -2.51
C VAL A 186 -3.89 -10.45 -2.41
N SER A 187 -4.41 -11.68 -2.47
CA SER A 187 -3.55 -12.87 -2.46
C SER A 187 -2.63 -12.91 -3.68
N SER A 188 -3.15 -12.60 -4.87
CA SER A 188 -2.40 -12.63 -6.13
C SER A 188 -1.37 -11.51 -6.25
N VAL A 189 -1.66 -10.34 -5.69
CA VAL A 189 -0.84 -9.13 -5.81
C VAL A 189 0.16 -8.99 -4.67
N VAL A 190 -0.22 -9.37 -3.45
CA VAL A 190 0.60 -9.17 -2.25
C VAL A 190 1.21 -10.47 -1.78
N LEU A 191 0.37 -11.46 -1.47
CA LEU A 191 0.83 -12.67 -0.78
C LEU A 191 1.68 -13.55 -1.69
N ILE A 192 1.25 -13.79 -2.92
CA ILE A 192 1.97 -14.65 -3.87
C ILE A 192 3.35 -14.07 -4.20
N PRO A 193 3.51 -12.79 -4.60
CA PRO A 193 4.83 -12.22 -4.86
C PRO A 193 5.77 -12.26 -3.64
N GLU A 194 5.27 -11.96 -2.44
CA GLU A 194 6.07 -12.11 -1.21
C GLU A 194 6.52 -13.57 -1.03
N GLN A 195 5.60 -14.53 -1.12
CA GLN A 195 5.92 -15.94 -0.87
C GLN A 195 6.88 -16.52 -1.91
N LEU A 196 6.75 -16.10 -3.17
CA LEU A 196 7.63 -16.53 -4.26
C LEU A 196 9.05 -15.94 -4.14
N PHE A 197 9.17 -14.69 -3.68
CA PHE A 197 10.44 -13.97 -3.72
C PHE A 197 11.07 -13.72 -2.34
N LYS A 198 10.45 -14.15 -1.24
CA LYS A 198 11.08 -14.09 0.10
C LYS A 198 12.38 -14.90 0.12
N SER A 199 13.47 -14.29 0.53
CA SER A 199 14.73 -15.00 0.72
C SER A 199 15.63 -14.25 1.69
N LYS A 200 16.27 -15.00 2.61
CA LYS A 200 17.29 -14.45 3.53
C LYS A 200 18.59 -14.09 2.82
N GLU A 201 18.81 -14.64 1.62
CA GLU A 201 19.99 -14.42 0.79
C GLU A 201 19.62 -13.68 -0.52
N THR A 202 18.50 -12.96 -0.53
CA THR A 202 18.10 -12.15 -1.69
C THR A 202 19.17 -11.10 -2.01
N PRO A 203 19.48 -10.87 -3.30
CA PRO A 203 20.37 -9.80 -3.72
C PRO A 203 19.71 -8.41 -3.70
N TYR A 204 18.45 -8.31 -3.21
CA TYR A 204 17.66 -7.07 -3.20
C TYR A 204 17.28 -6.62 -1.77
N PRO A 205 18.24 -6.48 -0.83
CA PRO A 205 17.95 -5.96 0.51
C PRO A 205 17.58 -4.48 0.44
N PHE A 206 16.80 -3.98 1.40
CA PHE A 206 16.63 -2.55 1.62
C PHE A 206 17.93 -1.94 2.16
N ASP A 207 18.28 -0.75 1.67
CA ASP A 207 19.58 -0.12 1.97
C ASP A 207 19.68 0.44 3.40
N SER A 208 18.54 0.69 4.06
CA SER A 208 18.46 1.45 5.31
C SER A 208 17.14 1.19 6.03
N ASN A 209 17.16 1.19 7.37
CA ASN A 209 15.94 1.09 8.20
C ASN A 209 15.20 2.44 8.33
N ARG A 210 15.73 3.50 7.71
CA ARG A 210 15.13 4.82 7.57
C ARG A 210 14.61 5.39 8.89
N TYR A 211 13.30 5.62 9.00
CA TYR A 211 12.64 6.19 10.17
C TYR A 211 13.05 5.51 11.50
N TYR A 212 13.41 4.22 11.48
CA TYR A 212 13.74 3.45 12.66
C TYR A 212 15.22 3.51 13.08
N GLU A 213 16.15 3.99 12.23
CA GLU A 213 17.59 4.00 12.52
C GLU A 213 17.93 4.69 13.83
N LYS A 214 17.34 5.86 14.07
CA LYS A 214 17.53 6.64 15.30
C LYS A 214 17.12 5.88 16.57
N TYR A 215 16.12 5.01 16.50
CA TYR A 215 15.67 4.22 17.64
C TYR A 215 16.50 2.95 17.83
N ILE A 216 16.97 2.36 16.74
CA ILE A 216 17.86 1.19 16.76
C ILE A 216 19.20 1.60 17.38
N ALA A 217 19.78 2.71 16.95
CA ALA A 217 21.04 3.23 17.49
C ALA A 217 20.96 3.45 19.01
N ARG A 218 19.89 4.11 19.50
CA ARG A 218 19.67 4.37 20.93
C ARG A 218 19.40 3.13 21.77
N LYS A 219 18.97 2.03 21.15
CA LYS A 219 18.71 0.76 21.86
C LYS A 219 19.97 -0.07 22.05
N ASN A 220 20.97 0.15 21.20
CA ASN A 220 22.23 -0.58 21.22
C ASN A 220 23.32 0.14 22.04
N ASN A 221 23.08 1.40 22.40
CA ASN A 221 23.88 2.17 23.36
C ASN A 221 23.31 1.99 24.77
#